data_AF-A0A4S5CGZ2-F1
#
_entry.id   AF-A0A4S5CGZ2-F1
#
_cell.length_a   1.000
_cell.length_b   1.000
_cell.length_c   1.000
_cell.angle_alpha   90.00
_cell.angle_beta   90.00
_cell.angle_gamma   90.00
#
_symmetry.space_group_name_H-M   'P 1'
#
loop_
_entity.id
_entity.type
_entity.pdbx_description
1 polymer ?
#
loop_
_entity_poly.entity_id
_entity_poly.type
_entity_poly.pdbx_seq_one_letter_code
_entity_poly.pdbx_strand_id
1 'polypeptide(L)'
;MSKINEGFVKRNQNSWVAVYLDYRVAYSENRFGAMAEHLANRALTRLKSGTYDPDREDMMLRHSWPMRDAIVPLGISIGQLRHWMLTGTIEGKPITPPRRDTKGVDRISGCELIMAMERLTIARAK
;
A
#
# COMPACT_ATOMS: atom_id res chain seq x y z
N MET A 1 -14.33 9.51 31.71
CA MET A 1 -13.65 8.58 30.78
C MET A 1 -13.69 9.19 29.38
N SER A 2 -12.63 9.88 28.97
CA SER A 2 -12.60 10.64 27.69
C SER A 2 -12.48 9.71 26.49
N LYS A 3 -13.56 9.57 25.73
CA LYS A 3 -13.62 8.87 24.42
C LYS A 3 -13.06 9.77 23.28
N ILE A 4 -11.80 10.18 23.33
CA ILE A 4 -11.22 11.07 22.29
C ILE A 4 -9.81 10.62 21.85
N ASN A 5 -9.53 9.32 21.79
CA ASN A 5 -8.25 8.81 21.27
C ASN A 5 -8.41 7.77 20.15
N GLU A 6 -9.55 7.77 19.46
CA GLU A 6 -9.81 6.76 18.44
C GLU A 6 -9.13 7.06 17.11
N GLY A 7 -8.79 8.31 16.79
CA GLY A 7 -8.28 8.70 15.47
C GLY A 7 -9.25 8.40 14.33
N PHE A 8 -9.15 9.15 13.23
CA PHE A 8 -10.10 9.01 12.12
C PHE A 8 -9.46 9.32 10.79
N VAL A 9 -10.04 8.75 9.73
CA VAL A 9 -9.79 9.15 8.35
C VAL A 9 -10.92 10.07 7.90
N LYS A 10 -10.58 11.19 7.28
CA LYS A 10 -11.55 12.08 6.64
C LYS A 10 -11.12 12.45 5.23
N ARG A 11 -12.09 12.69 4.37
CA ARG A 11 -11.86 13.32 3.07
C ARG A 11 -11.71 14.83 3.23
N ASN A 12 -10.73 15.40 2.55
CA ASN A 12 -10.49 16.84 2.45
C ASN A 12 -10.18 17.19 1.00
N GLN A 13 -11.15 17.76 0.29
CA GLN A 13 -11.06 18.04 -1.15
C GLN A 13 -10.60 16.78 -1.92
N ASN A 14 -9.48 16.86 -2.64
CA ASN A 14 -8.90 15.77 -3.42
C ASN A 14 -7.88 14.95 -2.61
N SER A 15 -8.03 14.86 -1.28
CA SER A 15 -7.13 14.10 -0.42
C SER A 15 -7.87 13.38 0.69
N TRP A 16 -7.30 12.26 1.10
CA TRP A 16 -7.70 11.49 2.27
C TRP A 16 -6.69 11.72 3.38
N VAL A 17 -7.18 12.05 4.58
CA VAL A 17 -6.37 12.50 5.70
C VAL A 17 -6.61 11.58 6.89
N ALA A 18 -5.55 10.92 7.34
CA ALA A 18 -5.50 10.21 8.61
C ALA A 18 -5.09 11.18 9.74
N VAL A 19 -5.86 11.19 10.82
CA VAL A 19 -5.61 12.00 12.02
C VAL A 19 -5.56 11.10 13.23
N TYR A 20 -4.46 11.16 13.99
CA TYR A 20 -4.31 10.44 15.24
C TYR A 20 -3.40 11.23 16.19
N LEU A 21 -3.95 11.67 17.33
CA LEU A 21 -3.27 12.61 18.24
C LEU A 21 -2.79 13.85 17.46
N ASP A 22 -1.51 14.20 17.58
CA ASP A 22 -0.89 15.33 16.87
C ASP A 22 -0.41 14.98 15.45
N TYR A 23 -0.58 13.73 15.01
CA TYR A 23 -0.19 13.30 13.67
C TYR A 23 -1.30 13.51 12.66
N ARG A 24 -0.93 14.12 11.53
CA ARG A 24 -1.78 14.29 10.36
C ARG A 24 -1.04 13.87 9.10
N VAL A 25 -1.56 12.84 8.42
CA VAL A 25 -0.98 12.29 7.20
C VAL A 25 -2.01 12.39 6.08
N ALA A 26 -1.62 12.91 4.92
CA ALA A 26 -2.52 13.13 3.80
C ALA A 26 -2.05 12.42 2.52
N TYR A 27 -3.00 11.81 1.80
CA TYR A 27 -2.79 11.15 0.52
C TYR A 27 -3.72 11.75 -0.53
N SER A 28 -3.17 12.28 -1.62
CA SER A 28 -3.96 12.92 -2.67
C SER A 28 -4.51 11.94 -3.69
N GLU A 29 -5.78 12.07 -4.06
CA GLU A 29 -6.42 11.36 -5.17
C GLU A 29 -5.78 11.73 -6.52
N ASN A 30 -5.20 12.92 -6.67
CA ASN A 30 -4.47 13.28 -7.90
C ASN A 30 -3.25 12.38 -8.12
N ARG A 31 -2.61 11.91 -7.04
CA ARG A 31 -1.42 11.06 -7.09
C ARG A 31 -1.74 9.57 -6.99
N PHE A 32 -2.71 9.20 -6.16
CA PHE A 32 -3.00 7.80 -5.83
C PHE A 32 -4.38 7.33 -6.29
N GLY A 33 -5.18 8.20 -6.91
CA GLY A 33 -6.55 7.89 -7.33
C GLY A 33 -7.40 7.38 -6.17
N ALA A 34 -8.24 6.38 -6.45
CA ALA A 34 -9.08 5.71 -5.45
C ALA A 34 -8.28 5.03 -4.32
N MET A 35 -6.97 4.78 -4.49
CA MET A 35 -6.13 4.16 -3.45
C MET A 35 -5.77 5.13 -2.32
N ALA A 36 -5.98 6.44 -2.50
CA ALA A 36 -5.68 7.45 -1.48
C ALA A 36 -6.41 7.19 -0.15
N GLU A 37 -7.68 6.77 -0.20
CA GLU A 37 -8.47 6.42 0.98
C GLU A 37 -7.86 5.23 1.72
N HIS A 38 -7.46 4.19 0.98
CA HIS A 38 -6.86 2.99 1.54
C HIS A 38 -5.52 3.30 2.21
N LEU A 39 -4.67 4.11 1.56
CA LEU A 39 -3.41 4.56 2.14
C LEU A 39 -3.63 5.36 3.44
N ALA A 40 -4.65 6.21 3.50
CA ALA A 40 -5.00 6.95 4.72
C ALA A 40 -5.44 5.99 5.85
N ASN A 41 -6.30 5.01 5.55
CA ASN A 41 -6.73 4.02 6.54
C ASN A 41 -5.56 3.17 7.05
N ARG A 42 -4.67 2.75 6.15
CA ARG A 42 -3.45 2.02 6.50
C ARG A 42 -2.51 2.85 7.39
N ALA A 43 -2.32 4.12 7.06
CA ALA A 43 -1.52 5.04 7.88
C ALA A 43 -2.13 5.22 9.28
N LEU A 44 -3.46 5.35 9.37
CA LEU A 44 -4.15 5.42 10.65
C LEU A 44 -3.93 4.16 11.50
N THR A 45 -4.03 2.97 10.90
CA THR A 45 -3.75 1.71 11.60
C THR A 45 -2.32 1.67 12.14
N ARG A 46 -1.34 2.11 11.34
CA ARG A 46 0.07 2.16 11.76
C ARG A 46 0.34 3.20 12.84
N LEU A 47 -0.31 4.36 12.76
CA LEU A 47 -0.24 5.40 13.78
C LEU A 47 -0.77 4.88 15.12
N LYS A 48 -1.90 4.17 15.10
CA LYS A 48 -2.48 3.52 16.30
C LYS A 48 -1.58 2.46 16.90
N SER A 49 -0.89 1.67 16.07
CA SER A 49 0.03 0.64 16.55
C SER A 49 1.43 1.14 16.90
N GLY A 50 1.71 2.44 16.72
CA GLY A 50 3.04 3.02 16.96
C GLY A 50 4.12 2.56 15.97
N THR A 51 3.72 2.07 14.79
CA THR A 51 4.64 1.53 13.76
C THR A 51 4.68 2.40 12.50
N TYR A 52 4.06 3.59 12.55
CA TYR A 52 4.11 4.53 11.46
C TYR A 52 5.48 5.21 11.37
N ASP A 53 6.12 5.07 10.22
CA ASP A 53 7.42 5.66 9.90
C ASP A 53 7.26 6.53 8.64
N PRO A 54 7.24 7.86 8.76
CA PRO A 54 7.00 8.77 7.64
C PRO A 54 8.01 8.58 6.50
N ASP A 55 9.29 8.41 6.82
CA ASP A 55 10.36 8.31 5.83
C ASP A 55 10.26 7.00 5.06
N ARG A 56 9.96 5.90 5.76
CA ARG A 56 9.74 4.61 5.13
C ARG A 56 8.50 4.61 4.24
N GLU A 57 7.40 5.19 4.70
CA GLU A 57 6.16 5.30 3.92
C GLU A 57 6.35 6.11 2.65
N ASP A 58 7.00 7.26 2.79
CA ASP A 58 7.25 8.16 1.69
C ASP A 58 8.25 7.58 0.69
N MET A 59 9.34 6.95 1.15
CA MET A 59 10.28 6.22 0.27
C MET A 59 9.56 5.12 -0.51
N MET A 60 8.72 4.32 0.17
CA MET A 60 7.95 3.28 -0.50
C MET A 60 7.04 3.85 -1.59
N LEU A 61 6.38 4.99 -1.35
CA LEU A 61 5.39 5.58 -2.25
C LEU A 61 5.95 6.52 -3.33
N ARG A 62 7.16 7.09 -3.15
CA ARG A 62 7.81 7.96 -4.14
C ARG A 62 8.39 7.20 -5.32
N HIS A 63 8.81 5.96 -5.10
CA HIS A 63 9.54 5.21 -6.11
C HIS A 63 8.65 4.19 -6.82
N SER A 64 8.81 4.08 -8.13
CA SER A 64 8.46 2.87 -8.85
C SER A 64 9.58 1.86 -8.64
N TRP A 65 9.24 0.63 -8.30
CA TRP A 65 10.19 -0.40 -7.94
C TRP A 65 10.43 -1.33 -9.13
N PRO A 66 11.68 -1.60 -9.51
CA PRO A 66 11.99 -2.70 -10.41
C PRO A 66 11.38 -3.99 -9.87
N MET A 67 10.86 -4.88 -10.73
CA MET A 67 10.25 -6.13 -10.25
C MET A 67 11.22 -6.95 -9.38
N ARG A 68 12.51 -6.95 -9.71
CA ARG A 68 13.57 -7.61 -8.92
C ARG A 68 13.70 -7.11 -7.48
N ASP A 69 13.33 -5.85 -7.22
CA ASP A 69 13.41 -5.26 -5.88
C ASP A 69 12.05 -5.40 -5.19
N ALA A 70 10.95 -5.36 -5.96
CA ALA A 70 9.58 -5.55 -5.47
C ALA A 70 9.32 -6.97 -4.93
N ILE A 71 10.04 -7.99 -5.40
CA ILE A 71 9.88 -9.36 -4.89
C ILE A 71 10.30 -9.53 -3.42
N VAL A 72 11.26 -8.73 -2.94
CA VAL A 72 11.77 -8.80 -1.56
C VAL A 72 10.66 -8.52 -0.54
N PRO A 73 9.95 -7.37 -0.59
CA PRO A 73 8.87 -7.11 0.34
C PRO A 73 7.62 -7.97 0.10
N LEU A 74 7.45 -8.56 -1.09
CA LEU A 74 6.37 -9.53 -1.35
C LEU A 74 6.68 -10.93 -0.78
N GLY A 75 7.96 -11.24 -0.55
CA GLY A 75 8.40 -12.55 -0.09
C GLY A 75 8.09 -13.66 -1.10
N ILE A 76 8.34 -13.39 -2.38
CA ILE A 76 8.11 -14.34 -3.49
C ILE A 76 9.30 -14.30 -4.45
N SER A 77 9.41 -15.27 -5.36
CA SER A 77 10.39 -15.24 -6.44
C SER A 77 9.93 -14.37 -7.62
N ILE A 78 10.87 -13.96 -8.47
CA ILE A 78 10.55 -13.23 -9.71
C ILE A 78 9.68 -14.06 -10.67
N GLY A 79 9.87 -15.38 -10.71
CA GLY A 79 9.04 -16.30 -11.49
C GLY A 79 7.59 -16.30 -10.99
N GLN A 80 7.40 -16.37 -9.67
CA GLN A 80 6.07 -16.28 -9.05
C GLN A 80 5.42 -14.92 -9.31
N LEU A 81 6.17 -13.81 -9.21
CA LEU A 81 5.63 -12.48 -9.52
C LEU A 81 5.16 -12.39 -10.97
N ARG A 82 5.97 -12.86 -11.93
CA ARG A 82 5.61 -12.85 -13.36
C ARG A 82 4.40 -13.74 -13.65
N HIS A 83 4.37 -14.94 -13.08
CA HIS A 83 3.23 -15.84 -13.20
C HIS A 83 1.97 -15.19 -12.63
N TRP A 84 2.06 -14.61 -11.42
CA TRP A 84 0.95 -13.94 -10.77
C TRP A 84 0.40 -12.78 -11.58
N MET A 85 1.27 -11.95 -12.16
CA MET A 85 0.87 -10.84 -13.02
C MET A 85 0.20 -11.31 -14.32
N LEU A 86 0.51 -12.52 -14.79
CA LEU A 86 -0.08 -13.10 -16.00
C LEU A 86 -1.42 -13.80 -15.73
N THR A 87 -1.51 -14.56 -14.65
CA THR A 87 -2.64 -15.46 -14.37
C THR A 87 -3.62 -14.92 -13.35
N GLY A 88 -3.24 -13.88 -12.59
CA GLY A 88 -4.00 -13.41 -11.43
C GLY A 88 -4.04 -14.42 -10.29
N THR A 89 -3.16 -15.43 -10.30
CA THR A 89 -3.10 -16.49 -9.30
C THR A 89 -1.70 -16.60 -8.72
N ILE A 90 -1.61 -16.74 -7.40
CA ILE A 90 -0.35 -16.96 -6.69
C ILE A 90 -0.59 -17.87 -5.49
N GLU A 91 0.33 -18.80 -5.22
CA GLU A 91 0.18 -19.80 -4.14
C GLU A 91 -1.15 -20.58 -4.23
N GLY A 92 -1.62 -20.85 -5.46
CA GLY A 92 -2.88 -21.56 -5.71
C GLY A 92 -4.15 -20.75 -5.42
N LYS A 93 -4.02 -19.47 -5.04
CA LYS A 93 -5.14 -18.59 -4.68
C LYS A 93 -5.34 -17.51 -5.76
N PRO A 94 -6.58 -17.22 -6.21
CA PRO A 94 -6.87 -16.11 -7.11
C PRO A 94 -6.77 -14.80 -6.34
N ILE A 95 -5.70 -14.04 -6.56
CA ILE A 95 -5.42 -12.78 -5.86
C ILE A 95 -5.10 -11.74 -6.92
N THR A 96 -5.67 -10.55 -6.83
CA THR A 96 -5.38 -9.47 -7.79
C THR A 96 -3.88 -9.11 -7.77
N PRO A 97 -3.16 -9.20 -8.90
CA PRO A 97 -1.74 -8.87 -8.96
C PRO A 97 -1.48 -7.37 -8.85
N PRO A 98 -0.24 -6.94 -8.54
CA PRO A 98 0.15 -5.54 -8.71
C PRO A 98 0.09 -5.14 -10.17
N ARG A 99 -0.30 -3.90 -10.46
CA ARG A 99 -0.23 -3.34 -11.82
C ARG A 99 1.17 -2.82 -12.13
N ARG A 100 1.57 -2.96 -13.39
CA ARG A 100 2.80 -2.33 -13.90
C ARG A 100 2.67 -0.82 -13.86
N ASP A 101 3.78 -0.15 -13.57
CA ASP A 101 3.89 1.27 -13.80
C ASP A 101 3.91 1.54 -15.31
N THR A 102 3.03 2.41 -15.80
CA THR A 102 2.94 2.76 -17.22
C THR A 102 4.14 3.57 -17.70
N LYS A 103 4.91 4.17 -16.77
CA LYS A 103 6.07 5.01 -17.08
C LYS A 103 7.41 4.25 -17.07
N GLY A 104 7.44 2.98 -16.67
CA GLY A 104 8.67 2.24 -16.46
C GLY A 104 8.61 0.80 -16.97
N VAL A 105 9.62 0.39 -17.74
CA VAL A 105 9.78 -1.00 -18.16
C VAL A 105 10.07 -1.88 -16.94
N ASP A 106 9.26 -2.92 -16.74
CA ASP A 106 9.42 -3.91 -15.66
C ASP A 106 9.43 -3.30 -14.24
N ARG A 107 8.58 -2.28 -14.02
CA ARG A 107 8.40 -1.64 -12.71
C ARG A 107 6.97 -1.73 -12.19
N ILE A 108 6.83 -1.68 -10.87
CA ILE A 108 5.57 -1.60 -10.14
C ILE A 108 5.59 -0.30 -9.33
N SER A 109 4.51 0.49 -9.39
CA SER A 109 4.45 1.71 -8.57
C SER A 109 4.47 1.34 -7.08
N GLY A 110 5.07 2.18 -6.23
CA GLY A 110 5.09 1.95 -4.79
C GLY A 110 3.71 1.71 -4.17
N CYS A 111 2.70 2.43 -4.68
CA CYS A 111 1.31 2.24 -4.27
C CYS A 111 0.79 0.84 -4.62
N GLU A 112 0.97 0.39 -5.87
CA GLU A 112 0.56 -0.96 -6.30
C GLU A 112 1.31 -2.06 -5.54
N LEU A 113 2.59 -1.83 -5.22
CA LEU A 113 3.38 -2.76 -4.43
C LEU A 113 2.81 -2.93 -3.03
N ILE A 114 2.50 -1.83 -2.33
CA ILE A 114 1.88 -1.87 -0.99
C ILE A 114 0.57 -2.65 -1.04
N MET A 115 -0.29 -2.34 -2.02
CA MET A 115 -1.58 -3.00 -2.15
C MET A 115 -1.42 -4.50 -2.41
N ALA A 116 -0.45 -4.90 -3.23
CA ALA A 116 -0.14 -6.31 -3.48
C ALA A 116 0.38 -7.01 -2.22
N MET A 117 1.24 -6.37 -1.43
CA MET A 117 1.71 -6.91 -0.15
C MET A 117 0.57 -7.16 0.83
N GLU A 118 -0.40 -6.25 0.89
CA GLU A 118 -1.55 -6.40 1.79
C GLU A 118 -2.49 -7.51 1.33
N ARG A 119 -2.76 -7.60 0.02
CA ARG A 119 -3.54 -8.71 -0.53
C ARG A 119 -2.89 -10.06 -0.23
N LEU A 120 -1.57 -10.17 -0.37
CA LEU A 120 -0.84 -11.38 0.01
C LEU A 120 -0.90 -11.66 1.51
N THR A 121 -0.68 -10.65 2.35
CA THR A 121 -0.75 -10.79 3.80
C THR A 121 -2.12 -11.30 4.24
N ILE A 122 -3.20 -10.70 3.72
CA ILE A 122 -4.58 -11.12 4.01
C ILE A 122 -4.83 -12.54 3.52
N ALA A 123 -4.36 -12.88 2.32
CA ALA A 123 -4.57 -14.22 1.75
C ALA A 123 -3.77 -15.30 2.48
N ARG A 124 -2.60 -14.98 3.05
CA ARG A 124 -1.76 -15.91 3.82
C ARG A 124 -2.24 -16.10 5.26
N ALA A 125 -2.95 -15.12 5.82
CA ALA A 125 -3.59 -15.23 7.13
C ALA A 125 -4.89 -16.05 7.13
N LYS A 126 -5.38 -16.43 5.95
CA LYS A 126 -6.56 -17.29 5.73
C LYS A 126 -6.15 -18.69 5.31
#